data_AF-A0A6G9NFJ6-F1
#
_entry.id   AF-A0A6G9NFJ6-F1
#
_cell.length_a   1.000
_cell.length_b   1.000
_cell.length_c   1.000
_cell.angle_alpha   90.00
_cell.angle_beta   90.00
_cell.angle_gamma   90.00
#
_symmetry.space_group_name_H-M   'P 1'
#
loop_
_entity.id
_entity.type
_entity.pdbx_description
1 polymer ?
#
loop_
_entity_poly.entity_id
_entity_poly.type
_entity_poly.pdbx_seq_one_letter_code
_entity_poly.pdbx_strand_id
1 'polypeptide(L)'
;MTDRIRTDALKLKKLIREAEALADESMIACARLRQAMLAARQNPAVEVTTGQRALMRLAQAEGQALAMSTNLLRVHDELSKVAREMMGDDDIPTEVLPEALELAGESEAPVLADA
;
A
#
# COMPACT_ATOMS: atom_id res chain seq x y z
N MET A 1 -23.87 10.07 -21.91
CA MET A 1 -22.58 10.30 -21.21
C MET A 1 -21.55 10.68 -22.26
N THR A 2 -20.76 11.75 -22.08
CA THR A 2 -19.72 12.15 -23.06
C THR A 2 -18.51 11.23 -22.95
N ASP A 3 -17.83 10.90 -24.05
CA ASP A 3 -16.62 10.03 -24.08
C ASP A 3 -15.52 10.47 -23.10
N ARG A 4 -15.44 11.78 -22.83
CA ARG A 4 -14.55 12.36 -21.82
C ARG A 4 -14.83 11.85 -20.39
N ILE A 5 -16.10 11.77 -20.00
CA ILE A 5 -16.50 11.31 -18.65
C ILE A 5 -16.12 9.83 -18.46
N ARG A 6 -16.31 9.00 -19.49
CA ARG A 6 -15.89 7.59 -19.47
C ARG A 6 -14.37 7.47 -19.31
N THR A 7 -13.63 8.25 -20.09
CA THR A 7 -12.16 8.27 -20.06
C THR A 7 -11.64 8.69 -18.69
N ASP A 8 -12.22 9.74 -18.11
CA ASP A 8 -11.81 10.24 -16.79
C ASP A 8 -12.07 9.21 -15.69
N ALA A 9 -13.19 8.49 -15.71
CA ALA A 9 -13.48 7.46 -14.70
C ALA A 9 -12.54 6.25 -14.79
N LEU A 10 -12.22 5.78 -16.01
CA LEU A 10 -11.23 4.71 -16.19
C LEU A 10 -9.86 5.14 -15.66
N LYS A 11 -9.47 6.40 -15.89
CA LYS A 11 -8.24 6.98 -15.35
C LYS A 11 -8.27 7.03 -13.82
N LEU A 12 -9.35 7.50 -13.21
CA LEU A 12 -9.51 7.54 -11.75
C LEU A 12 -9.44 6.14 -11.12
N LYS A 13 -10.10 5.14 -11.72
CA LYS A 13 -10.04 3.73 -11.29
C LYS A 13 -8.62 3.17 -11.31
N LYS A 14 -7.81 3.56 -12.31
CA LYS A 14 -6.40 3.19 -12.36
C LYS A 14 -5.59 3.90 -11.27
N LEU A 15 -5.73 5.21 -11.16
CA LEU A 15 -4.95 6.04 -10.23
C LEU A 15 -5.18 5.69 -8.76
N ILE A 16 -6.42 5.33 -8.37
CA ILE A 16 -6.69 4.94 -6.98
C ILE A 16 -5.96 3.65 -6.59
N ARG A 17 -5.90 2.67 -7.49
CA ARG A 17 -5.15 1.41 -7.27
C ARG A 17 -3.64 1.66 -7.18
N GLU A 18 -3.11 2.54 -8.03
CA GLU A 18 -1.69 2.93 -7.95
C GLU A 18 -1.37 3.65 -6.64
N ALA A 19 -2.28 4.51 -6.15
CA ALA A 19 -2.11 5.19 -4.87
C ALA A 19 -2.15 4.21 -3.68
N GLU A 20 -3.02 3.20 -3.71
CA GLU A 20 -3.08 2.13 -2.70
C GLU A 20 -1.78 1.32 -2.68
N ALA A 21 -1.29 0.87 -3.84
CA ALA A 21 -0.02 0.14 -3.93
C ALA A 21 1.16 0.96 -3.40
N LEU A 22 1.24 2.25 -3.74
CA LEU A 22 2.28 3.15 -3.26
C LEU A 22 2.22 3.36 -1.74
N ALA A 23 1.02 3.35 -1.15
CA ALA A 23 0.87 3.44 0.30
C ALA A 23 1.47 2.22 1.00
N ASP A 24 1.27 1.02 0.45
CA ASP A 24 1.85 -0.22 0.97
C ASP A 24 3.38 -0.24 0.84
N GLU A 25 3.92 0.16 -0.32
CA GLU A 25 5.36 0.32 -0.51
C GLU A 25 5.98 1.30 0.50
N SER A 26 5.29 2.41 0.78
CA SER A 26 5.73 3.40 1.77
C SER A 26 5.77 2.79 3.18
N MET A 27 4.78 1.95 3.54
CA MET A 27 4.78 1.25 4.82
C MET A 27 5.92 0.24 4.93
N ILE A 28 6.22 -0.50 3.86
CA ILE A 28 7.36 -1.43 3.81
C ILE A 28 8.67 -0.67 4.03
N ALA A 29 8.85 0.48 3.37
CA ALA A 29 10.03 1.32 3.55
C ALA A 29 10.19 1.80 5.01
N CYS A 30 9.10 2.26 5.63
CA CYS A 30 9.09 2.66 7.04
C CYS A 30 9.41 1.49 7.99
N ALA A 31 8.86 0.30 7.73
CA ALA A 31 9.15 -0.90 8.52
C ALA A 31 10.64 -1.28 8.46
N ARG A 32 11.24 -1.25 7.25
CA ARG A 32 12.69 -1.48 7.06
C ARG A 32 13.52 -0.46 7.82
N LEU A 33 13.13 0.82 7.78
CA LEU A 33 13.79 1.88 8.54
C LEU A 33 13.70 1.63 10.05
N ARG A 34 12.52 1.28 10.59
CA ARG A 34 12.38 0.95 12.01
C ARG A 34 13.28 -0.21 12.40
N GLN A 35 13.31 -1.28 11.61
CA GLN A 35 14.16 -2.43 11.87
C GLN A 35 15.63 -2.02 11.97
N ALA A 36 16.12 -1.21 11.03
CA ALA A 36 17.48 -0.70 11.06
C ALA A 36 17.76 0.16 12.31
N MET A 37 16.82 1.03 12.70
CA MET A 37 16.95 1.85 13.91
C MET A 37 16.99 1.01 15.18
N LEU A 38 16.19 -0.05 15.27
CA LEU A 38 16.18 -0.96 16.42
C LEU A 38 17.47 -1.78 16.48
N ALA A 39 17.95 -2.30 15.35
CA ALA A 39 19.22 -3.00 15.27
C ALA A 39 20.39 -2.11 15.68
N ALA A 40 20.42 -0.85 15.22
CA ALA A 40 21.46 0.11 15.61
C ALA A 40 21.49 0.38 17.12
N ARG A 41 20.34 0.35 17.80
CA ARG A 41 20.24 0.50 19.27
C ARG A 41 20.77 -0.70 20.06
N GLN A 42 20.97 -1.84 19.42
CA GLN A 42 21.60 -2.99 20.08
C GLN A 42 23.12 -2.83 20.20
N ASN A 43 23.72 -1.80 19.58
CA ASN A 43 25.14 -1.50 19.72
C ASN A 43 25.44 -1.03 21.16
N PRO A 44 26.28 -1.76 21.94
CA PRO A 44 26.61 -1.38 23.31
C PRO A 44 27.35 -0.04 23.45
N ALA A 45 27.95 0.46 22.38
CA ALA A 45 28.59 1.78 22.34
C ALA A 45 27.61 2.94 22.17
N VAL A 46 26.31 2.65 21.98
CA VAL A 46 25.25 3.65 21.80
C VAL A 46 24.38 3.68 23.05
N GLU A 47 24.23 4.88 23.65
CA GLU A 47 23.33 5.08 24.78
C GLU A 47 21.90 4.61 24.46
N VAL A 48 21.26 3.89 25.37
CA VAL A 48 19.93 3.26 25.15
C VAL A 48 18.85 4.27 24.77
N THR A 49 18.98 5.50 25.25
CA THR A 49 18.06 6.61 25.00
C THR A 49 18.30 7.31 23.65
N THR A 50 19.44 7.04 23.00
CA THR A 50 19.79 7.59 21.69
C THR A 50 18.80 7.09 20.65
N GLY A 51 18.28 8.02 19.85
CA GLY A 51 17.32 7.69 18.79
C GLY A 51 15.89 7.41 19.29
N GLN A 52 15.61 7.39 20.60
CA GLN A 52 14.25 7.16 21.11
C GLN A 52 13.26 8.21 20.60
N ARG A 53 13.66 9.50 20.60
CA ARG A 53 12.85 10.58 20.02
C ARG A 53 12.60 10.40 18.52
N ALA A 54 13.58 9.86 17.80
CA ALA A 54 13.44 9.58 16.37
C ALA A 54 12.47 8.40 16.15
N LEU A 55 12.57 7.33 16.95
CA LEU A 55 11.64 6.20 16.91
C LEU A 55 10.20 6.63 17.21
N MET A 56 9.99 7.50 18.20
CA MET A 56 8.66 8.05 18.49
C MET A 56 8.09 8.85 17.31
N ARG A 57 8.93 9.65 16.64
CA ARG A 57 8.52 10.41 15.44
C ARG A 57 8.23 9.48 14.25
N LEU A 58 9.03 8.43 14.06
CA LEU A 58 8.78 7.42 13.04
C LEU A 58 7.45 6.68 13.30
N ALA A 59 7.19 6.29 14.55
CA ALA A 59 5.92 5.66 14.94
C ALA A 59 4.72 6.57 14.67
N GLN A 60 4.85 7.88 14.95
CA GLN A 60 3.82 8.86 14.60
C GLN A 60 3.60 8.95 13.08
N ALA A 61 4.68 9.04 12.31
CA ALA A 61 4.61 9.12 10.84
C ALA A 61 3.92 7.88 10.23
N GLU A 62 4.20 6.69 10.78
CA GLU A 62 3.53 5.47 10.33
C GLU A 62 2.07 5.39 10.73
N GLY A 63 1.70 5.87 11.91
CA GLY A 63 0.29 6.03 12.27
C GLY A 63 -0.46 6.91 11.28
N GLN A 64 0.19 7.98 10.80
CA GLN A 64 -0.37 8.85 9.75
C GLN A 64 -0.44 8.12 8.40
N ALA A 65 0.57 7.33 8.02
CA ALA A 65 0.57 6.54 6.80
C ALA A 65 -0.55 5.48 6.79
N LEU A 66 -0.77 4.78 7.92
CA LEU A 66 -1.87 3.84 8.09
C LEU A 66 -3.25 4.52 8.00
N ALA A 67 -3.39 5.69 8.62
CA ALA A 67 -4.62 6.48 8.51
C ALA A 67 -4.88 6.92 7.06
N MET A 68 -3.83 7.33 6.34
CA MET A 68 -3.91 7.66 4.92
C MET A 68 -4.34 6.47 4.08
N SER A 69 -3.73 5.29 4.25
CA SER A 69 -4.11 4.06 3.54
C SER A 69 -5.59 3.70 3.78
N THR A 70 -6.06 3.79 5.03
CA THR A 70 -7.48 3.59 5.34
C THR A 70 -8.39 4.59 4.63
N ASN A 71 -7.96 5.85 4.51
CA ASN A 71 -8.73 6.87 3.79
C ASN A 71 -8.75 6.63 2.29
N LEU A 72 -7.68 6.09 1.69
CA LEU A 72 -7.67 5.69 0.27
C LEU A 72 -8.71 4.60 -0.01
N LEU A 73 -8.85 3.60 0.86
CA LEU A 73 -9.89 2.57 0.73
C LEU A 73 -11.32 3.16 0.75
N ARG A 74 -11.55 4.18 1.56
CA ARG A 74 -12.85 4.89 1.59
C ARG A 74 -13.09 5.68 0.31
N VAL A 75 -12.07 6.39 -0.18
CA VAL A 75 -12.14 7.10 -1.47
C VAL A 75 -12.42 6.12 -2.61
N HIS A 76 -11.79 4.94 -2.60
CA HIS A 76 -12.07 3.89 -3.58
C HIS A 76 -13.54 3.43 -3.55
N ASP A 77 -14.09 3.18 -2.36
CA ASP A 77 -15.50 2.80 -2.21
C ASP A 77 -16.46 3.92 -2.69
N GLU A 78 -16.18 5.18 -2.34
CA GLU A 78 -16.96 6.33 -2.80
C GLU A 78 -16.90 6.49 -4.33
N LEU A 79 -15.72 6.39 -4.93
CA LEU A 79 -15.55 6.44 -6.38
C LEU A 79 -16.26 5.27 -7.09
N SER A 80 -16.28 4.09 -6.47
CA SER A 80 -16.98 2.91 -7.00
C SER A 80 -18.50 3.08 -6.97
N LYS A 81 -19.05 3.71 -5.93
CA LYS A 81 -20.48 4.08 -5.86
C LYS A 81 -20.84 5.08 -6.97
N VAL A 82 -20.07 6.16 -7.09
CA VAL A 82 -20.27 7.17 -8.14
C VAL A 82 -20.17 6.53 -9.53
N ALA A 83 -19.22 5.63 -9.76
CA ALA A 83 -19.09 4.94 -11.04
C ALA A 83 -20.34 4.12 -11.39
N ARG A 84 -20.89 3.36 -10.43
CA ARG A 84 -22.14 2.60 -10.63
C ARG A 84 -23.34 3.50 -10.93
N GLU A 85 -23.48 4.61 -10.21
CA GLU A 85 -24.58 5.56 -10.42
C GLU A 85 -24.49 6.26 -11.77
N MET A 86 -23.28 6.62 -12.21
CA MET A 86 -23.07 7.44 -13.40
C MET A 86 -22.93 6.63 -14.69
N MET A 87 -22.48 5.37 -14.61
CA MET A 87 -22.18 4.53 -15.78
C MET A 87 -23.10 3.30 -15.91
N GLY A 88 -23.90 3.00 -14.89
CA GLY A 88 -24.63 1.74 -14.80
C GLY A 88 -23.73 0.59 -14.34
N ASP A 89 -24.36 -0.55 -14.06
CA ASP A 89 -23.66 -1.76 -13.62
C ASP A 89 -23.06 -2.48 -14.84
N ASP A 90 -21.97 -1.91 -15.38
CA ASP A 90 -21.07 -2.67 -16.22
C ASP A 90 -20.17 -3.48 -15.27
N ASP A 91 -20.72 -4.58 -14.74
CA ASP A 91 -20.00 -5.67 -14.09
C ASP A 91 -19.15 -6.38 -15.16
N ILE A 92 -18.20 -5.64 -15.75
CA ILE A 92 -17.15 -6.20 -16.58
C ILE A 92 -16.11 -6.65 -15.56
N PRO A 93 -15.97 -7.97 -15.32
CA PRO A 93 -14.98 -8.47 -14.41
C PRO A 93 -13.62 -7.91 -14.83
N THR A 94 -12.80 -7.51 -13.86
CA THR A 94 -11.41 -7.19 -14.19
C THR A 94 -10.79 -8.49 -14.69
N GLU A 95 -10.57 -8.61 -16.00
CA GLU A 95 -9.84 -9.74 -16.58
C GLU A 95 -8.44 -9.75 -15.96
N VAL A 96 -8.22 -10.67 -15.03
CA VAL A 96 -6.89 -10.94 -14.50
C VAL A 96 -6.17 -11.70 -15.59
N LEU A 97 -5.32 -11.01 -16.35
CA LEU A 97 -4.43 -11.66 -17.31
C LEU A 97 -3.55 -12.66 -16.54
N PRO A 98 -3.31 -13.88 -17.07
CA PRO A 98 -2.52 -14.90 -16.39
C PRO A 98 -1.15 -14.41 -15.89
N GLU A 99 -0.50 -13.50 -16.63
CA GLU A 99 0.78 -12.88 -16.25
C GLU A 99 0.71 -12.09 -14.93
N ALA A 100 -0.45 -11.51 -14.58
CA ALA A 100 -0.64 -10.82 -13.30
C ALA A 100 -0.75 -11.79 -12.11
N LEU A 101 -1.08 -13.06 -12.35
CA LEU A 101 -1.07 -14.13 -11.35
C LEU A 101 0.32 -14.75 -11.20
N GLU A 102 1.11 -14.82 -12.27
CA GLU A 102 2.48 -15.35 -12.24
C GLU A 102 3.40 -14.49 -11.35
N LEU A 103 3.28 -13.16 -11.41
CA LEU A 103 4.00 -12.24 -10.52
C LEU A 103 3.65 -12.39 -9.03
N ALA A 104 2.47 -12.93 -8.70
CA ALA A 104 2.07 -13.22 -7.33
C ALA A 104 2.55 -14.60 -6.85
N GLY A 105 2.90 -15.51 -7.76
CA GLY A 105 3.32 -16.88 -7.47
C GLY A 105 4.81 -17.04 -7.12
N GLU A 106 5.65 -16.03 -7.39
CA GLU A 106 7.11 -16.13 -7.18
C GLU A 106 7.57 -15.81 -5.74
N SER A 107 6.66 -15.48 -4.82
CA SER A 107 7.01 -15.17 -3.42
C SER A 107 7.10 -16.40 -2.49
N GLU A 108 6.88 -17.62 -2.96
CA GLU A 108 7.17 -18.82 -2.17
C GLU A 108 8.61 -19.31 -2.43
N ALA A 109 9.58 -18.60 -1.86
CA ALA A 109 10.89 -19.20 -1.63
C ALA A 109 10.71 -20.38 -0.65
N PRO A 110 11.22 -21.59 -0.98
CA PRO A 110 11.03 -22.74 -0.10
C PRO A 110 11.76 -22.49 1.21
N VAL A 111 11.01 -22.54 2.32
CA VAL A 111 11.58 -22.67 3.65
C VAL A 111 12.28 -24.03 3.69
N LEU A 112 13.59 -24.04 3.44
CA LEU A 112 14.45 -25.18 3.72
C LEU A 112 14.42 -25.40 5.24
N ALA A 113 13.49 -26.25 5.67
CA ALA A 113 13.58 -26.94 6.95
C ALA A 113 14.60 -28.05 6.77
N ASP A 114 15.82 -27.85 7.28
CA ASP A 114 16.77 -28.92 7.52
C ASP A 114 17.21 -28.89 8.99
N ALA A 115 16.89 -30.02 9.64
CA ALA A 115 17.46 -30.69 10.82
C ALA A 115 18.04 -29.86 11.99
#